data_AF-A0A933BHU7-F1
#
_entry.id   AF-A0A933BHU7-F1
#
_cell.length_a   1.000
_cell.length_b   1.000
_cell.length_c   1.000
_cell.angle_alpha   90.00
_cell.angle_beta   90.00
_cell.angle_gamma   90.00
#
_symmetry.space_group_name_H-M   'P 1'
#
loop_
_entity.id
_entity.type
_entity.pdbx_description
1 polymer ?
#
loop_
_entity_poly.entity_id
_entity_poly.type
_entity_poly.pdbx_seq_one_letter_code
_entity_poly.pdbx_strand_id
1 'polypeptide(L)' 'MRLWNAPESAWRRFIHAWPGPAWLFDLDSLAIKMINEPALRWLKWPRRRVRELSLERLRSAAQKRT' A
#
# COMPACT_ATOMS: atom_id res chain seq x y z
N MET A 1 -6.18 16.83 -15.05
CA MET A 1 -5.67 17.15 -13.70
C MET A 1 -4.51 16.21 -13.39
N ARG A 2 -3.27 16.72 -13.30
CA ARG A 2 -2.09 15.88 -13.01
C ARG A 2 -2.07 15.55 -11.51
N LEU A 3 -2.32 14.29 -11.18
CA LEU A 3 -2.39 13.81 -9.78
C LEU A 3 -1.05 13.92 -9.04
N TRP A 4 0.06 14.13 -9.74
CA TRP A 4 1.42 14.08 -9.20
C TRP A 4 1.73 15.15 -8.12
N ASN A 5 0.98 16.26 -8.07
CA ASN A 5 1.13 17.31 -7.05
C ASN A 5 -0.04 17.36 -6.06
N ALA A 6 -0.88 16.32 -6.01
CA ALA A 6 -2.00 16.31 -5.08
C ALA A 6 -1.50 16.22 -3.63
N PRO A 7 -2.11 16.97 -2.68
CA PRO A 7 -1.74 16.89 -1.28
C PRO A 7 -1.96 15.47 -0.73
N GLU A 8 -1.23 15.09 0.32
CA GLU A 8 -1.34 13.74 0.92
C GLU A 8 -2.79 13.39 1.27
N SER A 9 -3.59 14.37 1.69
CA SER A 9 -5.01 14.20 1.98
C SER A 9 -5.85 13.76 0.77
N ALA A 10 -5.49 14.18 -0.44
CA ALA A 10 -6.16 13.75 -1.67
C ALA A 10 -5.80 12.30 -2.02
N TRP A 11 -4.52 11.94 -1.91
CA TRP A 11 -4.07 10.55 -2.08
C TRP A 11 -4.70 9.62 -1.05
N ARG A 12 -4.84 10.09 0.19
CA ARG A 12 -5.53 9.35 1.25
C ARG A 12 -6.97 9.04 0.86
N ARG A 13 -7.74 10.04 0.42
CA ARG A 13 -9.13 9.86 -0.03
C ARG A 13 -9.21 8.91 -1.22
N PHE A 14 -8.31 9.06 -2.19
CA PHE A 14 -8.27 8.19 -3.37
C PHE A 14 -8.04 6.72 -3.00
N ILE A 15 -7.02 6.42 -2.19
CA ILE A 15 -6.71 5.05 -1.74
C ILE A 15 -7.89 4.44 -0.98
N HIS A 16 -8.56 5.22 -0.12
CA HIS A 16 -9.72 4.74 0.63
C HIS A 16 -10.96 4.52 -0.23
N ALA A 17 -11.16 5.33 -1.28
CA ALA A 17 -12.29 5.20 -2.21
C ALA A 17 -12.03 4.16 -3.32
N TRP A 18 -10.79 3.69 -3.47
CA TRP A 18 -10.43 2.74 -4.52
C TRP A 18 -11.14 1.39 -4.28
N PRO A 19 -11.88 0.86 -5.28
CA PRO A 19 -12.70 -0.35 -5.09
C PRO A 19 -11.86 -1.63 -5.00
N GLY A 20 -10.65 -1.65 -5.55
CA GLY A 20 -9.75 -2.79 -5.53
C GLY A 20 -8.69 -2.74 -4.41
N PRO A 21 -7.77 -3.71 -4.35
CA PRO A 21 -6.58 -3.62 -3.51
C PRO A 21 -5.70 -2.43 -3.91
N ALA A 22 -5.35 -1.56 -2.97
CA ALA A 22 -4.43 -0.44 -3.20
C ALA A 22 -3.48 -0.19 -2.02
N TRP A 23 -2.28 0.25 -2.38
CA TRP A 23 -1.19 0.60 -1.47
C TRP A 23 -0.54 1.90 -1.94
N LEU A 24 -0.06 2.70 -0.99
CA LEU A 24 0.79 3.85 -1.25
C LEU A 24 2.13 3.61 -0.59
N PHE A 25 3.19 3.78 -1.36
CA PHE A 25 4.57 3.60 -0.90
C PHE A 25 5.29 4.94 -0.88
N ASP A 26 6.21 5.06 0.06
CA ASP A 26 7.27 6.05 -0.01
C ASP A 26 8.34 5.59 -1.01
N LEU A 27 8.75 6.43 -1.96
CA LEU A 27 9.69 6.01 -3.01
C LEU A 27 11.13 5.87 -2.50
N ASP A 28 11.53 6.67 -1.51
CA ASP A 28 12.90 6.66 -0.99
C ASP A 28 13.11 5.48 -0.05
N SER A 29 12.20 5.29 0.91
CA SER A 29 12.31 4.24 1.93
C SER A 29 11.62 2.93 1.55
N LEU A 30 10.85 2.93 0.45
CA LEU A 30 9.99 1.80 0.03
C LEU A 30 8.99 1.34 1.11
N ALA A 31 8.75 2.17 2.14
CA ALA A 31 7.83 1.87 3.22
C ALA A 31 6.38 2.02 2.77
N ILE A 32 5.48 1.18 3.31
CA ILE A 32 4.04 1.32 3.08
C ILE A 32 3.53 2.52 3.90
N LYS A 33 3.24 3.63 3.21
CA LYS A 33 2.60 4.81 3.80
C LYS A 33 1.12 4.56 4.07
N MET A 34 0.42 3.93 3.12
CA MET A 34 -0.99 3.60 3.26
C MET A 34 -1.37 2.27 2.60
N ILE A 35 -2.42 1.66 3.14
CA ILE A 35 -3.08 0.48 2.59
C ILE A 35 -4.59 0.59 2.81
N ASN A 36 -5.37 0.24 1.80
CA ASN A 36 -6.82 0.21 1.89
C ASN A 36 -7.36 -1.14 2.40
N GLU A 37 -8.65 -1.17 2.72
CA GLU A 37 -9.30 -2.34 3.31
C GLU A 37 -9.33 -3.57 2.38
N PRO A 38 -9.66 -3.46 1.08
CA PRO A 38 -9.57 -4.58 0.15
C PRO A 38 -8.18 -5.23 0.09
N ALA A 39 -7.10 -4.43 0.13
CA ALA A 39 -5.74 -4.93 0.14
C ALA A 39 -5.39 -5.70 1.42
N LEU A 40 -5.84 -5.23 2.59
CA LEU A 40 -5.68 -5.97 3.85
C LEU A 40 -6.37 -7.33 3.81
N ARG A 41 -7.60 -7.38 3.26
CA ARG A 41 -8.36 -8.62 3.10
C ARG A 41 -7.68 -9.59 2.15
N TRP A 42 -7.13 -9.09 1.04
CA TRP A 42 -6.39 -9.91 0.08
C TRP A 42 -5.14 -10.54 0.69
N LEU A 43 -4.37 -9.77 1.47
CA LEU A 43 -3.18 -10.27 2.16
C LEU A 43 -3.50 -11.21 3.32
N LYS A 44 -4.75 -11.20 3.84
CA LYS A 44 -5.17 -11.89 5.07
C LYS A 44 -4.25 -11.59 6.26
N TRP A 45 -3.71 -10.37 6.31
CA TRP A 45 -2.75 -9.95 7.33
C TRP A 45 -3.32 -8.85 8.22
N PRO A 46 -3.00 -8.85 9.52
CA PRO A 46 -3.38 -7.76 10.40
C PRO A 46 -2.64 -6.47 10.00
N ARG A 47 -3.34 -5.34 10.06
CA ARG A 47 -2.83 -4.01 9.65
C ARG A 47 -1.51 -3.61 10.30
N ARG A 48 -1.28 -4.04 11.55
CA ARG A 48 0.00 -3.84 12.28
C ARG A 48 1.18 -4.49 11.55
N ARG A 49 1.01 -5.73 11.11
CA ARG A 49 2.04 -6.48 10.38
C ARG A 49 2.35 -5.83 9.04
N VAL A 50 1.34 -5.26 8.38
CA VAL A 50 1.53 -4.57 7.10
C VAL A 50 2.33 -3.28 7.25
N ARG A 51 2.15 -2.52 8.33
CA ARG A 51 2.94 -1.31 8.59
C ARG A 51 4.43 -1.58 8.79
N GLU A 52 4.79 -2.82 9.14
CA GLU A 52 6.18 -3.27 9.34
C GLU A 52 6.80 -3.82 8.05
N LEU A 53 6.08 -3.77 6.92
CA LEU A 53 6.54 -4.25 5.62
C LEU A 53 7.00 -3.10 4.73
N SER A 54 8.12 -3.34 4.05
CA SER A 54 8.56 -2.57 2.88
C SER A 54 8.15 -3.28 1.59
N LEU A 55 8.15 -2.53 0.48
CA LEU A 55 7.95 -3.07 -0.87
C LEU A 55 8.94 -4.22 -1.15
N GLU A 56 10.18 -4.12 -0.65
CA GLU A 56 11.19 -5.18 -0.78
C GLU A 56 10.77 -6.48 -0.10
N ARG A 57 10.28 -6.39 1.15
CA ARG A 57 9.80 -7.58 1.88
C ARG A 57 8.60 -8.22 1.20
N LEU A 58 7.68 -7.42 0.66
CA LEU A 58 6.56 -7.93 -0.13
C LEU A 58 7.04 -8.65 -1.39
N ARG A 59 8.02 -8.08 -2.09
CA ARG A 59 8.61 -8.67 -3.30
C ARG A 59 9.29 -10.01 -3.00
N SER A 60 10.08 -10.09 -1.92
CA SER A 60 10.71 -11.35 -1.50
C SER A 60 9.67 -12.40 -1.06
N ALA A 61 8.59 -12.00 -0.39
CA ALA A 61 7.52 -12.91 0.02
C ALA A 61 6.71 -13.45 -1.17
N ALA A 62 6.51 -12.63 -2.22
CA ALA A 62 5.86 -13.04 -3.45
C ALA A 62 6.71 -14.05 -4.24
N GLN A 63 8.03 -13.85 -4.32
CA GLN A 63 8.93 -14.76 -5.03
C GLN A 63 9.02 -16.16 -4.42
N LYS A 64 8.93 -16.29 -3.09
CA LYS A 64 8.97 -17.60 -2.40
C LYS A 64 7.71 -18.47 -2.61
N ARG A 65 6.68 -17.96 -3.28
CA ARG A 65 5.44 -18.68 -3.59
C ARG A 65 5.34 -19.17 -5.04
N THR A 66 6.37 -18.92 -5.84
CA THR A 66 6.60 -19.49 -7.18
C THR A 66 7.61 -20.62 -7.06
#